data_AF-E4YNG9-F1
#
_entry.id   AF-E4YNG9-F1
#
_cell.length_a   1.000
_cell.length_b   1.000
_cell.length_c   1.000
_cell.angle_alpha   90.00
_cell.angle_beta   90.00
_cell.angle_gamma   90.00
#
_symmetry.space_group_name_H-M   'P 1'
#
loop_
_entity.id
_entity.type
_entity.pdbx_description
1 polymer ?
#
loop_
_entity_poly.entity_id
_entity_poly.type
_entity_poly.pdbx_seq_one_letter_code
_entity_poly.pdbx_strand_id
1 'polypeptide(L)'
;MKLFGLFATVAFAAKKDELDQRHEDFKTLLIAKGYTRFADRFDRILNKALDAIPMEHTNVDNCVTLWAPHFEDKTAWDPATATKCEYARKVARSYLRWTENNLCLDNINRKGTGVTHGIETKFNNVIDFMWNSKFCDEER
;
A
#
# COMPACT_ATOMS: atom_id res chain seq x y z
N MET A 1 9.32 -14.30 -31.99
CA MET A 1 9.56 -12.99 -31.33
C MET A 1 8.52 -12.81 -30.24
N LYS A 2 8.93 -12.89 -28.96
CA LYS A 2 8.06 -12.68 -27.80
C LYS A 2 8.19 -11.21 -27.37
N LEU A 3 7.24 -10.37 -27.76
CA LEU A 3 7.22 -8.91 -27.51
C LEU A 3 6.32 -8.50 -26.33
N PHE A 4 5.87 -9.46 -25.52
CA PHE A 4 4.87 -9.22 -24.47
C PHE A 4 5.43 -8.93 -23.07
N GLY A 5 6.75 -9.08 -22.83
CA GLY A 5 7.34 -8.87 -21.50
C GLY A 5 7.61 -7.40 -21.13
N LEU A 6 7.79 -6.51 -22.11
CA LEU A 6 8.21 -5.13 -21.84
C LEU A 6 7.06 -4.22 -21.38
N PHE A 7 5.81 -4.51 -21.75
CA PHE A 7 4.68 -3.62 -21.46
C PHE A 7 4.11 -3.80 -20.05
N ALA A 8 4.20 -5.01 -19.49
CA ALA A 8 3.70 -5.30 -18.14
C ALA A 8 4.55 -4.58 -17.09
N THR A 9 5.88 -4.73 -17.17
CA THR A 9 6.85 -4.12 -16.23
C THR A 9 6.77 -2.60 -16.15
N VAL A 10 6.54 -1.92 -17.28
CA VAL A 10 6.41 -0.45 -17.34
C VAL A 10 5.15 0.06 -16.66
N ALA A 11 4.01 -0.64 -16.80
CA ALA A 11 2.75 -0.26 -16.15
C ALA A 11 2.79 -0.42 -14.61
N PHE A 12 3.59 -1.37 -14.12
CA PHE A 12 3.72 -1.64 -12.69
C PHE A 12 4.57 -0.63 -11.94
N ALA A 13 5.74 -0.27 -12.51
CA ALA A 13 6.59 0.78 -11.97
C ALA A 13 5.84 2.11 -11.90
N ALA A 14 5.15 2.49 -12.99
CA ALA A 14 4.34 3.70 -13.05
C ALA A 14 3.25 3.74 -11.96
N LYS A 15 2.64 2.60 -11.65
CA LYS A 15 1.60 2.51 -10.61
C LYS A 15 2.16 2.61 -9.19
N LYS A 16 3.37 2.10 -8.94
CA LYS A 16 4.03 2.28 -7.63
C LYS A 16 4.47 3.73 -7.45
N ASP A 17 5.07 4.34 -8.47
CA ASP A 17 5.50 5.74 -8.44
C ASP A 17 4.32 6.69 -8.16
N GLU A 18 3.15 6.41 -8.74
CA GLU A 18 1.92 7.15 -8.45
C GLU A 18 1.49 7.03 -6.96
N LEU A 19 1.66 5.86 -6.35
CA LEU A 19 1.37 5.67 -4.92
C LEU A 19 2.36 6.39 -4.02
N ASP A 20 3.64 6.34 -4.37
CA ASP A 20 4.72 7.05 -3.67
C ASP A 20 4.48 8.56 -3.72
N GLN A 21 4.11 9.11 -4.88
CA GLN A 21 3.77 10.52 -5.00
C GLN A 21 2.57 10.89 -4.12
N ARG A 22 1.49 10.09 -4.14
CA ARG A 22 0.30 10.34 -3.32
C ARG A 22 0.58 10.28 -1.82
N HIS A 23 1.50 9.41 -1.41
CA HIS A 23 1.95 9.34 -0.03
C HIS A 23 2.69 10.64 0.36
N GLU A 24 3.64 11.09 -0.44
CA GLU A 24 4.40 12.33 -0.16
C GLU A 24 3.52 13.59 -0.17
N ASP A 25 2.55 13.66 -1.09
CA ASP A 25 1.58 14.75 -1.12
C ASP A 25 0.75 14.81 0.17
N PHE A 26 0.32 13.64 0.68
CA PHE A 26 -0.42 13.55 1.92
C PHE A 26 0.40 13.93 3.14
N LYS A 27 1.65 13.48 3.20
CA LYS A 27 2.60 13.86 4.25
C LYS A 27 2.82 15.37 4.27
N THR A 28 3.01 15.98 3.10
CA THR A 28 3.14 17.43 2.94
C THR A 28 1.89 18.17 3.44
N LEU A 29 0.70 17.68 3.10
CA LEU A 29 -0.56 18.24 3.57
C LEU A 29 -0.71 18.18 5.10
N LEU A 30 -0.33 17.06 5.73
CA LEU A 30 -0.38 16.91 7.18
C LEU A 30 0.57 17.89 7.88
N ILE A 31 1.79 18.03 7.37
CA ILE A 31 2.80 18.95 7.91
C ILE A 31 2.31 20.40 7.79
N ALA A 32 1.79 20.80 6.62
CA ALA A 32 1.25 22.15 6.40
C ALA A 32 0.09 22.50 7.35
N LYS A 33 -0.68 21.49 7.80
CA LYS A 33 -1.76 21.64 8.77
C LYS A 33 -1.33 21.53 10.24
N GLY A 34 -0.02 21.44 10.53
CA GLY A 34 0.53 21.38 11.88
C GLY A 34 0.59 19.98 12.50
N TYR A 35 0.31 18.92 11.73
CA TYR A 35 0.30 17.53 12.19
C TYR A 35 1.65 16.82 11.98
N THR A 36 2.78 17.53 12.04
CA THR A 36 4.12 16.98 11.74
C THR A 36 4.43 15.68 12.48
N ARG A 37 4.20 15.63 13.80
CA ARG A 37 4.45 14.42 14.60
C ARG A 37 3.61 13.22 14.17
N PHE A 38 2.40 13.48 13.68
CA PHE A 38 1.52 12.44 13.18
C PHE A 38 1.99 11.95 11.81
N ALA A 39 2.35 12.88 10.91
CA ALA A 39 2.94 12.57 9.61
C ALA A 39 4.20 11.69 9.75
N ASP A 40 5.13 12.06 10.65
CA ASP A 40 6.36 11.29 10.91
C ASP A 40 6.08 9.88 11.43
N ARG A 41 5.06 9.72 12.28
CA ARG A 41 4.67 8.41 12.82
C ARG A 41 4.02 7.55 11.76
N PHE A 42 3.11 8.12 10.97
CA PHE A 42 2.48 7.45 9.85
C PHE A 42 3.53 6.94 8.86
N ASP A 43 4.43 7.83 8.42
CA ASP A 43 5.53 7.53 7.50
C ASP A 43 6.41 6.39 8.03
N ARG A 44 6.77 6.43 9.31
CA ARG A 44 7.55 5.36 9.95
C ARG A 44 6.84 4.00 9.95
N ILE A 45 5.54 3.96 10.22
CA ILE A 45 4.76 2.71 10.28
C ILE A 45 4.53 2.17 8.86
N LEU A 46 4.24 3.07 7.90
CA LEU A 46 4.09 2.72 6.50
C LEU A 46 5.40 2.18 5.91
N ASN A 47 6.53 2.84 6.12
CA ASN A 47 7.82 2.35 5.63
C ASN A 47 8.18 0.97 6.20
N LYS A 48 7.86 0.69 7.47
CA LYS A 48 8.02 -0.67 8.04
C LYS A 48 7.15 -1.74 7.38
N ALA A 49 6.02 -1.35 6.79
CA ALA A 49 5.18 -2.23 5.99
C ALA A 49 5.75 -2.39 4.57
N LEU A 50 6.19 -1.29 3.95
CA LEU A 50 6.84 -1.29 2.63
C LEU A 50 8.13 -2.12 2.61
N ASP A 51 8.98 -1.99 3.63
CA ASP A 51 10.22 -2.76 3.79
C ASP A 51 9.99 -4.28 3.92
N ALA A 52 8.76 -4.70 4.23
CA ALA A 52 8.41 -6.12 4.31
C ALA A 52 7.95 -6.70 2.97
N ILE A 53 7.77 -5.86 1.95
CA ILE A 53 7.50 -6.31 0.59
C ILE A 53 8.83 -6.80 0.00
N PRO A 54 8.93 -8.08 -0.37
CA PRO A 54 10.13 -8.57 -1.04
C PRO A 54 10.10 -8.13 -2.51
N MET A 55 10.65 -6.94 -2.74
CA MET A 55 10.62 -6.25 -4.05
C MET A 55 11.25 -7.08 -5.17
N GLU A 56 12.19 -7.96 -4.86
CA GLU A 56 12.81 -8.93 -5.77
C GLU A 56 11.82 -9.95 -6.37
N HIS A 57 10.66 -10.10 -5.75
CA HIS A 57 9.58 -10.95 -6.21
C HIS A 57 8.43 -10.16 -6.85
N THR A 58 8.58 -8.85 -7.03
CA THR A 58 7.62 -8.06 -7.82
C THR A 58 8.01 -8.04 -9.28
N ASN A 59 7.04 -7.97 -10.20
CA ASN A 59 7.28 -7.88 -11.65
C ASN A 59 8.02 -9.07 -12.28
N VAL A 60 7.86 -10.27 -11.73
CA VAL A 60 8.45 -11.50 -12.28
C VAL A 60 7.62 -11.98 -13.48
N ASP A 61 8.27 -12.12 -14.64
CA ASP A 61 7.63 -12.57 -15.88
C ASP A 61 6.99 -13.96 -15.76
N ASN A 62 5.81 -14.14 -16.37
CA ASN A 62 5.07 -15.40 -16.48
C ASN A 62 4.73 -16.08 -15.14
N CYS A 63 4.61 -15.33 -14.05
CA CYS A 63 4.36 -15.91 -12.75
C CYS A 63 2.91 -15.78 -12.28
N VAL A 64 2.48 -16.69 -11.41
CA VAL A 64 1.12 -16.73 -10.88
C VAL A 64 1.11 -16.14 -9.48
N THR A 65 0.35 -15.07 -9.30
CA THR A 65 0.07 -14.54 -7.97
C THR A 65 -0.99 -15.42 -7.30
N LEU A 66 -0.62 -16.09 -6.20
CA LEU A 66 -1.54 -16.94 -5.41
C LEU A 66 -2.33 -16.15 -4.35
N TRP A 67 -2.27 -14.83 -4.38
CA TRP A 67 -3.10 -14.00 -3.49
C TRP A 67 -4.53 -13.98 -4.02
N ALA A 68 -5.47 -14.50 -3.24
CA ALA A 68 -6.89 -14.34 -3.55
C ALA A 68 -7.24 -12.84 -3.47
N PRO A 69 -7.80 -12.23 -4.53
CA PRO A 69 -8.10 -10.80 -4.50
C PRO A 69 -9.17 -10.53 -3.43
N HIS A 70 -8.86 -9.62 -2.49
CA HIS A 70 -9.87 -9.13 -1.56
C HIS A 70 -11.00 -8.45 -2.34
N PHE A 71 -12.23 -8.92 -2.10
CA PHE A 71 -13.48 -8.38 -2.64
C PHE A 71 -14.02 -7.32 -1.68
N GLU A 72 -13.36 -6.16 -1.57
CA GLU A 72 -13.90 -4.93 -0.97
C GLU A 72 -12.85 -3.81 -1.20
N ASP A 73 -13.17 -2.58 -1.57
CA ASP A 73 -14.42 -1.86 -1.38
C ASP A 73 -14.61 -0.79 -2.48
N LYS A 74 -15.86 -0.60 -2.88
CA LYS A 74 -16.33 0.27 -3.98
C LYS A 74 -16.27 1.76 -3.64
N THR A 75 -15.40 2.17 -2.72
CA THR A 75 -15.30 3.56 -2.28
C THR A 75 -14.49 4.36 -3.30
N ALA A 76 -15.20 5.14 -4.11
CA ALA A 76 -14.61 6.02 -5.12
C ALA A 76 -13.46 6.86 -4.53
N TRP A 77 -12.41 7.02 -5.31
CA TRP A 77 -11.27 7.89 -5.02
C TRP A 77 -11.71 9.34 -5.17
N ASP A 78 -11.82 10.06 -4.07
CA ASP A 78 -11.88 11.52 -4.12
C ASP A 78 -11.02 12.13 -2.99
N PRO A 79 -9.75 12.45 -3.28
CA PRO A 79 -8.85 13.18 -2.41
C PRO A 79 -9.41 14.50 -1.88
N ALA A 80 -10.32 15.13 -2.62
CA ALA A 80 -10.86 16.43 -2.27
C ALA A 80 -11.91 16.34 -1.17
N THR A 81 -12.57 15.18 -1.03
CA THR A 81 -13.65 14.97 -0.05
C THR A 81 -13.29 14.00 1.06
N ALA A 82 -12.19 13.24 0.92
CA ALA A 82 -11.72 12.33 1.95
C ALA A 82 -11.21 13.10 3.19
N THR A 83 -11.63 12.66 4.39
CA THR A 83 -11.01 13.13 5.62
C THR A 83 -9.53 12.70 5.70
N LYS A 84 -8.74 13.31 6.59
CA LYS A 84 -7.30 12.96 6.70
C LYS A 84 -7.10 11.48 7.03
N CYS A 85 -8.00 10.93 7.85
CA CYS A 85 -8.00 9.53 8.24
C CYS A 85 -8.47 8.60 7.12
N GLU A 86 -9.42 9.03 6.30
CA GLU A 86 -9.80 8.32 5.06
C GLU A 86 -8.64 8.26 4.08
N TYR A 87 -7.94 9.38 3.89
CA TYR A 87 -6.81 9.46 2.98
C TYR A 87 -5.69 8.50 3.37
N ALA A 88 -5.24 8.53 4.64
CA ALA A 88 -4.16 7.67 5.10
C ALA A 88 -4.51 6.17 5.02
N ARG A 89 -5.76 5.79 5.34
CA ARG A 89 -6.26 4.42 5.14
C ARG A 89 -6.19 4.02 3.67
N LYS A 90 -6.52 4.95 2.77
CA LYS A 90 -6.46 4.73 1.32
C LYS A 90 -5.03 4.55 0.83
N VAL A 91 -4.06 5.29 1.37
CA VAL A 91 -2.63 5.08 1.08
C VAL A 91 -2.21 3.65 1.47
N ALA A 92 -2.46 3.24 2.72
CA ALA A 92 -2.11 1.89 3.20
C ALA A 92 -2.77 0.77 2.38
N ARG A 93 -4.08 0.89 2.11
CA ARG A 93 -4.83 -0.07 1.29
C ARG A 93 -4.33 -0.12 -0.16
N SER A 94 -3.93 1.02 -0.73
CA SER A 94 -3.44 1.07 -2.10
C SER A 94 -2.09 0.38 -2.25
N TYR A 95 -1.19 0.53 -1.28
CA TYR A 95 0.06 -0.22 -1.24
C TYR A 95 -0.14 -1.71 -1.01
N LEU A 96 -1.02 -2.10 -0.08
CA LEU A 96 -1.37 -3.51 0.11
C LEU A 96 -1.93 -4.10 -1.20
N ARG A 97 -2.86 -3.41 -1.85
CA ARG A 97 -3.44 -3.85 -3.12
C ARG A 97 -2.43 -3.89 -4.25
N TRP A 98 -1.53 -2.92 -4.33
CA TRP A 98 -0.43 -2.99 -5.28
C TRP A 98 0.41 -4.25 -5.01
N THR A 99 0.79 -4.50 -3.76
CA THR A 99 1.54 -5.70 -3.36
C THR A 99 0.80 -6.98 -3.74
N GLU A 100 -0.51 -7.07 -3.46
CA GLU A 100 -1.38 -8.19 -3.83
C GLU A 100 -1.37 -8.52 -5.32
N ASN A 101 -1.38 -7.49 -6.17
CA ASN A 101 -1.44 -7.68 -7.62
C ASN A 101 -0.07 -7.95 -8.26
N ASN A 102 1.02 -7.62 -7.55
CA ASN A 102 2.36 -7.58 -8.12
C ASN A 102 3.29 -8.63 -7.55
N LEU A 103 3.00 -9.14 -6.35
CA LEU A 103 3.90 -10.05 -5.67
C LEU A 103 3.79 -11.45 -6.25
N CYS A 104 4.90 -11.89 -6.82
CA CYS A 104 5.08 -13.24 -7.28
C CYS A 104 5.34 -14.17 -6.11
N LEU A 105 4.44 -15.12 -5.85
CA LEU A 105 4.59 -16.08 -4.77
C LEU A 105 5.07 -17.46 -5.24
N ASP A 106 5.13 -17.67 -6.56
CA ASP A 106 5.75 -18.86 -7.14
C ASP A 106 7.23 -18.92 -6.73
N ASN A 107 7.65 -20.06 -6.17
CA ASN A 107 8.98 -20.35 -5.60
C ASN A 107 9.29 -19.83 -4.19
N ILE A 108 8.39 -19.07 -3.53
CA ILE A 108 8.51 -18.80 -2.09
C ILE A 108 7.94 -20.01 -1.35
N ASN A 109 8.82 -20.97 -1.05
CA ASN A 109 8.55 -22.37 -0.68
C ASN A 109 7.85 -22.58 0.69
N ARG A 110 6.76 -21.84 0.98
CA ARG A 110 5.90 -21.95 2.17
C ARG A 110 4.45 -21.60 1.86
N LYS A 111 3.80 -22.32 0.93
CA LYS A 111 2.33 -22.29 0.70
C LYS A 111 1.68 -20.89 0.68
N GLY A 112 2.39 -19.81 0.30
CA GLY A 112 1.91 -18.42 0.29
C GLY A 112 1.55 -17.79 1.65
N THR A 113 0.97 -18.55 2.58
CA THR A 113 0.26 -18.05 3.77
C THR A 113 1.14 -17.30 4.76
N GLY A 114 2.41 -17.66 4.93
CA GLY A 114 3.28 -16.98 5.90
C GLY A 114 3.70 -15.57 5.48
N VAL A 115 4.03 -15.41 4.20
CA VAL A 115 4.49 -14.12 3.65
C VAL A 115 3.31 -13.19 3.40
N THR A 116 2.23 -13.69 2.80
CA THR A 116 1.01 -12.89 2.59
C THR A 116 0.44 -12.39 3.91
N HIS A 117 0.29 -13.27 4.90
CA HIS A 117 -0.23 -12.89 6.21
C HIS A 117 0.67 -11.89 6.95
N GLY A 118 2.00 -12.03 6.82
CA GLY A 118 2.96 -11.09 7.41
C GLY A 118 2.84 -9.69 6.79
N ILE A 119 2.67 -9.60 5.48
CA ILE A 119 2.46 -8.33 4.76
C ILE A 119 1.09 -7.74 5.11
N GLU A 120 0.02 -8.53 5.04
CA GLU A 120 -1.34 -8.11 5.43
C GLU A 120 -1.36 -7.57 6.86
N THR A 121 -0.75 -8.28 7.81
CA THR A 121 -0.69 -7.84 9.22
C THR A 121 0.00 -6.48 9.35
N LYS A 122 1.08 -6.24 8.61
CA LYS A 122 1.79 -4.95 8.64
C LYS A 122 0.97 -3.82 8.05
N PHE A 123 0.30 -4.03 6.92
CA PHE A 123 -0.58 -3.01 6.35
C PHE A 123 -1.84 -2.80 7.19
N ASN A 124 -2.40 -3.84 7.79
CA ASN A 124 -3.48 -3.73 8.77
C ASN A 124 -3.04 -2.91 9.98
N ASN A 125 -1.81 -3.08 10.48
CA ASN A 125 -1.28 -2.22 11.54
C ASN A 125 -1.20 -0.73 11.13
N VAL A 126 -0.91 -0.42 9.86
CA VAL A 126 -1.00 0.96 9.36
C VAL A 126 -2.44 1.46 9.42
N ILE A 127 -3.40 0.64 8.97
CA ILE A 127 -4.84 0.96 8.99
C ILE A 127 -5.35 1.13 10.44
N ASP A 128 -4.94 0.26 11.36
CA ASP A 128 -5.35 0.27 12.77
C ASP A 128 -4.71 1.41 13.54
N PHE A 129 -3.44 1.74 13.24
CA PHE A 129 -2.79 2.94 13.77
C PHE A 129 -3.61 4.18 13.42
N MET A 130 -4.16 4.24 12.20
CA MET A 130 -5.04 5.33 11.79
C MET A 130 -6.34 5.35 12.59
N TRP A 131 -7.08 4.23 12.64
CA TRP A 131 -8.35 4.12 13.37
C TRP A 131 -8.24 4.48 14.87
N ASN A 132 -7.16 4.04 15.50
CA ASN A 132 -6.96 4.20 16.95
C ASN A 132 -6.15 5.44 17.31
N SER A 133 -5.80 6.29 16.33
CA SER A 133 -5.12 7.53 16.63
C SER A 133 -6.12 8.57 17.15
N LYS A 134 -5.79 9.20 18.27
CA LYS A 134 -6.50 10.40 18.77
C LYS A 134 -6.64 11.52 17.74
N PHE A 135 -5.86 11.47 16.65
CA PHE A 135 -5.91 12.43 15.54
C PHE A 135 -7.10 12.18 14.59
N CYS A 136 -7.70 10.99 14.64
CA CYS A 136 -8.96 10.68 13.95
C CYS A 136 -10.19 10.97 14.81
N ASP A 137 -10.06 10.95 16.14
CA ASP A 137 -11.15 11.32 17.05
C ASP A 137 -11.46 12.84 17.05
N GLU A 138 -10.51 13.69 16.67
CA GLU A 138 -10.73 15.15 16.52
C GLU A 138 -11.68 15.52 15.35
N GLU A 139 -12.04 14.56 14.49
CA GLU A 139 -12.98 14.74 13.36
C GLU A 139 -14.39 14.18 13.65
N ARG A 140 -14.67 13.74 14.88
CA ARG A 140 -15.92 13.09 15.31
C ARG A 140 -16.82 14.02 16.12
#